data_AF-A0A1F8FGE5-F1
#
_entry.id   AF-A0A1F8FGE5-F1
#
_cell.length_a   1.000
_cell.length_b   1.000
_cell.length_c   1.000
_cell.angle_alpha   90.00
_cell.angle_beta   90.00
_cell.angle_gamma   90.00
#
_symmetry.space_group_name_H-M   'P 1'
#
loop_
_entity.id
_entity.type
_entity.pdbx_description
1 polymer ?
#
loop_
_entity_poly.entity_id
_entity_poly.type
_entity_poly.pdbx_seq_one_letter_code
_entity_poly.pdbx_strand_id
1 'polypeptide(L)'
;MSQWAYEMSNEELVKDLMRTCARAGTAGSGLVIDVTGPYVAAEAQYLKGVILSRLAGQKPPFKRDETVEVAVDRICSYPGRDLKRGEQLEVRRIYFEDQDWKVAIKGIENDDRVIPPLYPAKHFKPLVAPTG
;
A
#
# COMPACT_ATOMS: atom_id res chain seq x y z
N MET A 1 -12.38 -1.34 11.73
CA MET A 1 -11.32 -0.98 10.75
C MET A 1 -10.11 -1.86 11.03
N SER A 2 -9.52 -2.48 10.00
CA SER A 2 -8.31 -3.31 10.15
C SER A 2 -7.13 -2.46 10.64
N GLN A 3 -6.42 -2.96 11.66
CA GLN A 3 -5.20 -2.40 12.24
C GLN A 3 -4.15 -2.17 11.15
N TRP A 4 -3.36 -1.10 11.25
CA TRP A 4 -2.30 -0.84 10.28
C TRP A 4 -1.19 -1.90 10.43
N ALA A 5 -0.86 -2.60 9.34
CA ALA A 5 0.07 -3.74 9.41
C ALA A 5 1.46 -3.41 10.00
N TYR A 6 1.94 -2.18 9.82
CA TYR A 6 3.21 -1.76 10.40
C TYR A 6 3.18 -1.64 11.94
N GLU A 7 1.99 -1.59 12.55
CA GLU A 7 1.77 -1.56 14.00
C GLU A 7 1.46 -2.94 14.60
N MET A 8 1.23 -3.97 13.76
CA MET A 8 0.97 -5.33 14.22
C MET A 8 2.24 -5.96 14.80
N SER A 9 2.09 -6.82 15.80
CA SER A 9 3.19 -7.68 16.24
C SER A 9 3.64 -8.63 15.13
N ASN A 10 4.84 -9.20 15.27
CA ASN A 10 5.35 -10.17 14.29
C ASN A 10 4.46 -11.42 14.21
N GLU A 11 3.93 -11.87 15.35
CA GLU A 11 3.03 -13.03 15.41
C GLU A 11 1.72 -12.76 14.66
N GLU A 12 1.11 -11.59 14.85
CA GLU A 12 -0.11 -11.20 14.15
C GLU A 12 0.12 -11.10 12.63
N LEU A 13 1.23 -10.49 12.19
CA LEU A 13 1.57 -10.39 10.77
C LEU A 13 1.70 -11.75 10.10
N VAL A 14 2.40 -12.69 10.74
CA VAL A 14 2.59 -14.04 10.18
C VAL A 14 1.27 -14.79 10.14
N LYS A 15 0.44 -14.71 11.19
CA LYS A 15 -0.89 -15.33 11.23
C LYS A 15 -1.79 -14.78 10.14
N ASP A 16 -1.84 -13.46 9.97
CA ASP A 16 -2.69 -12.83 8.96
C ASP A 16 -2.18 -13.10 7.54
N LEU A 17 -0.87 -13.14 7.31
CA LEU A 17 -0.31 -13.55 6.03
C LEU A 17 -0.71 -14.99 5.70
N MET A 18 -0.51 -15.94 6.62
CA MET A 18 -0.87 -17.35 6.42
C MET A 18 -2.35 -17.52 6.09
N ARG A 19 -3.23 -16.84 6.84
CA ARG A 19 -4.68 -16.83 6.62
C ARG A 19 -5.03 -16.26 5.25
N THR A 20 -4.39 -15.16 4.86
CA THR A 20 -4.65 -14.48 3.57
C THR A 20 -4.15 -15.32 2.40
N CYS A 21 -2.97 -15.95 2.51
CA CYS A 21 -2.45 -16.89 1.52
C CYS A 21 -3.37 -18.11 1.35
N ALA A 22 -3.89 -18.69 2.43
CA ALA A 22 -4.83 -19.80 2.36
C ALA A 22 -6.10 -19.40 1.57
N ARG A 23 -6.63 -18.20 1.83
CA ARG A 23 -7.78 -17.63 1.10
C ARG A 23 -7.47 -17.35 -0.37
N ALA A 24 -6.28 -16.82 -0.68
CA ALA A 24 -5.84 -16.59 -2.05
C ALA A 24 -5.71 -17.91 -2.82
N GLY A 25 -5.17 -18.95 -2.19
CA GLY A 25 -5.05 -20.29 -2.76
C GLY A 25 -6.41 -20.94 -3.06
N THR A 26 -7.40 -20.78 -2.17
CA THR A 26 -8.77 -21.25 -2.44
C THR A 26 -9.41 -20.51 -3.61
N ALA A 27 -9.19 -19.19 -3.72
CA ALA A 27 -9.72 -18.36 -4.80
C ALA A 27 -9.11 -18.68 -6.19
N GLY A 28 -7.83 -19.05 -6.24
CA GLY A 28 -7.12 -19.38 -7.48
C GLY A 28 -7.33 -20.81 -8.01
N SER A 29 -8.00 -21.69 -7.25
CA SER A 29 -8.15 -23.12 -7.58
C SER A 29 -9.17 -23.43 -8.69
N GLY A 30 -9.93 -22.43 -9.17
CA GLY A 30 -10.97 -22.61 -10.20
C GLY A 30 -12.21 -23.39 -9.74
N LEU A 31 -12.24 -23.85 -8.48
CA LEU A 31 -13.38 -24.55 -7.88
C LEU A 31 -14.55 -23.61 -7.56
N VAL A 32 -14.31 -22.30 -7.54
CA VAL A 32 -15.30 -21.23 -7.34
C VAL A 32 -14.88 -20.01 -8.17
N ILE A 33 -15.82 -19.32 -8.84
CA ILE A 33 -15.56 -17.98 -9.39
C ILE A 33 -15.47 -17.02 -8.19
N ASP A 34 -14.28 -16.92 -7.61
CA ASP A 34 -14.03 -15.98 -6.52
C ASP A 34 -13.56 -14.64 -7.11
N VAL A 35 -14.53 -13.75 -7.34
CA VAL A 35 -14.30 -12.35 -7.72
C VAL A 35 -13.43 -11.57 -6.73
N THR A 36 -13.18 -12.11 -5.52
CA THR A 36 -12.30 -11.47 -4.53
C THR A 36 -10.85 -11.92 -4.58
N GLY A 37 -10.52 -12.96 -5.35
CA GLY A 37 -9.18 -13.55 -5.45
C GLY A 37 -8.06 -12.52 -5.69
N PRO A 38 -8.21 -11.58 -6.64
CA PRO A 38 -7.21 -10.53 -6.88
C PRO A 38 -6.94 -9.64 -5.65
N TYR A 39 -7.95 -9.29 -4.83
CA TYR A 39 -7.73 -8.47 -3.63
C TYR A 39 -7.04 -9.26 -2.52
N VAL A 40 -7.41 -10.53 -2.36
CA VAL A 40 -6.78 -11.38 -1.35
C VAL A 40 -5.30 -11.61 -1.70
N ALA A 41 -4.99 -11.78 -2.98
CA ALA A 41 -3.60 -11.84 -3.44
C ALA A 41 -2.85 -10.52 -3.20
N ALA A 42 -3.45 -9.37 -3.47
CA ALA A 42 -2.85 -8.06 -3.21
C ALA A 42 -2.61 -7.83 -1.71
N GLU A 43 -3.54 -8.22 -0.83
CA GLU A 43 -3.37 -8.14 0.62
C GLU A 43 -2.24 -9.07 1.10
N ALA A 44 -2.12 -10.27 0.53
CA ALA A 44 -1.00 -11.17 0.85
C ALA A 44 0.36 -10.56 0.45
N GLN A 45 0.45 -9.93 -0.72
CA GLN A 45 1.68 -9.23 -1.15
C GLN A 45 1.99 -8.05 -0.24
N TYR A 46 0.98 -7.28 0.17
CA TYR A 46 1.14 -6.20 1.13
C TYR A 46 1.72 -6.70 2.47
N LEU A 47 1.12 -7.73 3.07
CA LEU A 47 1.60 -8.31 4.34
C LEU A 47 3.01 -8.89 4.20
N LYS A 48 3.30 -9.58 3.09
CA LYS A 48 4.65 -10.05 2.75
C LYS A 48 5.64 -8.89 2.69
N GLY A 49 5.30 -7.78 2.02
CA GLY A 49 6.13 -6.58 1.92
C GLY A 49 6.45 -5.98 3.29
N VAL A 50 5.46 -5.91 4.18
CA VAL A 50 5.66 -5.44 5.56
C VAL A 50 6.69 -6.31 6.29
N ILE A 51 6.55 -7.65 6.21
CA ILE A 51 7.51 -8.58 6.83
C ILE A 51 8.91 -8.40 6.24
N LEU A 52 9.04 -8.33 4.92
CA LEU A 52 10.32 -8.15 4.24
C LEU A 52 11.00 -6.83 4.63
N SER A 53 10.24 -5.74 4.72
CA SER A 53 10.78 -4.44 5.16
C SER A 53 11.34 -4.50 6.58
N ARG A 54 10.65 -5.20 7.50
CA ARG A 54 11.12 -5.41 8.88
C ARG A 54 12.40 -6.25 8.93
N LEU A 55 12.47 -7.34 8.17
CA LEU A 55 13.67 -8.17 8.08
C LEU A 55 14.87 -7.40 7.51
N ALA A 56 14.62 -6.48 6.57
CA ALA A 56 15.63 -5.57 6.03
C ALA A 56 15.97 -4.39 6.95
N GLY A 57 15.34 -4.27 8.13
CA GLY A 57 15.54 -3.14 9.05
C GLY A 57 15.03 -1.80 8.53
N GLN A 58 14.20 -1.81 7.48
CA GLN A 58 13.67 -0.58 6.88
C GLN A 58 12.39 -0.13 7.58
N LYS A 59 12.19 1.19 7.63
CA LYS A 59 10.98 1.83 8.16
C LYS A 59 10.17 2.42 7.01
N PRO A 60 8.83 2.38 7.07
CA PRO A 60 8.01 3.02 6.05
C PRO A 60 8.29 4.53 6.01
N PRO A 61 8.40 5.15 4.82
CA PRO A 61 8.71 6.57 4.68
C PRO A 61 7.56 7.47 5.16
N PHE A 62 6.32 6.96 5.15
CA PHE A 62 5.13 7.68 5.55
C PHE A 62 4.23 6.81 6.42
N LYS A 63 3.37 7.45 7.20
CA LYS A 63 2.30 6.82 7.99
C LYS A 63 1.01 6.79 7.19
N ARG A 64 0.10 5.92 7.63
CA ARG A 64 -1.29 5.96 7.18
C ARG A 64 -1.90 7.32 7.54
N ASP A 65 -2.71 7.85 6.63
CA ASP A 65 -3.41 9.14 6.77
C ASP A 65 -2.47 10.36 6.87
N GLU A 66 -1.16 10.18 6.61
CA GLU A 66 -0.22 11.29 6.52
C GLU A 66 -0.45 12.11 5.25
N THR A 67 -0.38 13.43 5.36
CA THR A 67 -0.41 14.33 4.20
C THR A 67 0.99 14.47 3.63
N VAL A 68 1.12 14.18 2.33
CA VAL A 68 2.35 14.28 1.58
C VAL A 68 2.20 15.25 0.42
N GLU A 69 3.29 15.89 0.03
CA GLU A 69 3.36 16.77 -1.13
C GLU A 69 4.15 16.11 -2.26
N VAL A 70 3.65 16.21 -3.49
CA VAL A 70 4.37 15.76 -4.69
C VAL A 70 5.61 16.64 -4.91
N ALA A 71 6.79 16.02 -4.89
CA ALA A 71 8.09 16.69 -4.95
C ALA A 71 8.67 16.82 -6.38
N VAL A 72 8.10 16.10 -7.35
CA VAL A 72 8.53 16.10 -8.76
C VAL A 72 7.49 16.76 -9.67
N ASP A 73 7.91 17.22 -10.84
CA ASP A 73 7.03 17.98 -11.75
C ASP A 73 5.78 17.20 -12.18
N ARG A 74 5.93 15.89 -12.43
CA ARG A 74 4.82 15.00 -12.78
C ARG A 74 5.10 13.57 -12.38
N ILE A 75 4.08 12.87 -11.87
CA ILE A 75 4.08 11.42 -11.70
C ILE A 75 2.92 10.84 -12.52
N CYS A 76 3.24 9.97 -13.47
CA CYS A 76 2.24 9.24 -14.25
C CYS A 76 2.10 7.83 -13.68
N SER A 77 0.87 7.39 -13.37
CA SER A 77 0.60 6.00 -12.98
C SER A 77 -0.72 5.57 -13.56
N TYR A 78 -0.75 4.44 -14.29
CA TYR A 78 -1.97 3.79 -14.73
C TYR A 78 -2.23 2.59 -13.80
N PRO A 79 -3.45 2.41 -13.25
CA PRO A 79 -4.71 3.05 -13.62
C PRO A 79 -5.04 4.34 -12.82
N GLY A 80 -4.05 5.01 -12.25
CA GLY A 80 -4.24 6.26 -11.51
C GLY A 80 -4.38 7.48 -12.42
N ARG A 81 -4.31 8.67 -11.79
CA ARG A 81 -4.19 9.95 -12.50
C ARG A 81 -2.80 10.51 -12.38
N ASP A 82 -2.52 11.47 -13.25
CA ASP A 82 -1.31 12.27 -13.15
C ASP A 82 -1.33 13.14 -11.90
N LEU A 83 -0.21 13.13 -11.20
CA LEU A 83 0.06 13.97 -10.04
C LEU A 83 1.03 15.07 -10.44
N LYS A 84 0.82 16.30 -9.94
CA LYS A 84 1.65 17.45 -10.26
C LYS A 84 2.37 17.96 -9.02
N ARG A 85 3.54 18.58 -9.21
CA ARG A 85 4.32 19.19 -8.13
C ARG A 85 3.48 20.11 -7.24
N GLY A 86 3.71 20.02 -5.92
CA GLY A 86 3.03 20.85 -4.94
C GLY A 86 1.64 20.35 -4.55
N GLU A 87 1.13 19.32 -5.22
CA GLU A 87 -0.14 18.71 -4.87
C GLU A 87 -0.05 17.99 -3.53
N GLN A 88 -0.99 18.28 -2.63
CA GLN A 88 -1.07 17.69 -1.29
C GLN A 88 -2.09 16.56 -1.30
N LEU A 89 -1.67 15.39 -0.83
CA LEU A 89 -2.40 14.14 -0.95
C LEU A 89 -2.29 13.35 0.34
N GLU A 90 -3.35 12.62 0.69
CA GLU A 90 -3.36 11.81 1.90
C GLU A 90 -2.99 10.35 1.60
N VAL A 91 -2.07 9.80 2.38
CA VAL A 91 -1.61 8.42 2.25
C VAL A 91 -2.71 7.45 2.67
N ARG A 92 -3.14 6.58 1.75
CA ARG A 92 -4.03 5.46 2.07
C ARG A 92 -3.26 4.31 2.69
N ARG A 93 -2.15 3.91 2.04
CA ARG A 93 -1.35 2.75 2.42
C ARG A 93 0.05 2.82 1.80
N ILE A 94 1.04 2.22 2.49
CA ILE A 94 2.44 2.15 2.06
C ILE A 94 2.85 0.70 1.83
N TYR A 95 3.42 0.42 0.67
CA TYR A 95 3.83 -0.90 0.21
C TYR A 95 5.35 -0.96 0.10
N PHE A 96 5.91 -2.12 0.42
CA PHE A 96 7.32 -2.43 0.18
C PHE A 96 7.39 -3.57 -0.83
N GLU A 97 7.76 -3.25 -2.07
CA GLU A 97 7.76 -4.18 -3.21
C GLU A 97 9.02 -3.96 -4.03
N ASP A 98 9.65 -5.05 -4.49
CA ASP A 98 10.85 -4.99 -5.34
C ASP A 98 11.99 -4.14 -4.73
N GLN A 99 12.11 -4.16 -3.40
CA GLN A 99 13.06 -3.35 -2.62
C GLN A 99 12.85 -1.82 -2.74
N ASP A 100 11.72 -1.35 -3.25
CA ASP A 100 11.33 0.06 -3.29
C ASP A 100 10.04 0.31 -2.48
N TRP A 101 9.87 1.56 -2.06
CA TRP A 101 8.68 2.01 -1.36
C TRP A 101 7.67 2.57 -2.34
N LYS A 102 6.42 2.08 -2.25
CA LYS A 102 5.30 2.56 -3.05
C LYS A 102 4.16 3.05 -2.16
N VAL A 103 3.41 4.04 -2.62
CA VAL A 103 2.30 4.65 -1.90
C VAL A 103 1.02 4.58 -2.71
N ALA A 104 -0.06 4.18 -2.04
CA ALA A 104 -1.43 4.37 -2.52
C ALA A 104 -2.01 5.62 -1.87
N ILE A 105 -2.69 6.44 -2.67
CA ILE A 105 -3.24 7.74 -2.28
C ILE A 105 -4.75 7.63 -2.09
N LYS A 106 -5.30 8.29 -1.06
CA LYS A 106 -6.76 8.36 -0.85
C LYS A 106 -7.45 9.17 -1.95
N GLY A 107 -8.65 8.75 -2.34
CA GLY A 107 -9.46 9.45 -3.34
C GLY A 107 -8.92 9.34 -4.78
N ILE A 108 -7.82 8.63 -5.00
CA ILE A 108 -7.36 8.23 -6.34
C ILE A 108 -7.70 6.75 -6.50
N GLU A 109 -9.01 6.50 -6.61
CA GLU A 109 -9.57 5.18 -6.81
C GLU A 109 -10.02 5.02 -8.25
N ASN A 110 -9.79 3.83 -8.80
CA ASN A 110 -10.66 3.27 -9.81
C ASN A 110 -11.52 2.25 -9.07
N ASP A 111 -12.74 2.59 -8.66
CA ASP A 111 -13.71 1.67 -8.05
C ASP A 111 -13.24 0.89 -6.78
N ASP A 112 -14.14 0.53 -5.87
CA ASP A 112 -13.81 -0.26 -4.66
C ASP A 112 -13.27 -1.68 -4.98
N ARG A 113 -13.18 -1.99 -6.29
CA ARG A 113 -12.85 -3.26 -6.90
C ARG A 113 -11.59 -3.22 -7.78
N VAL A 114 -10.76 -2.18 -7.73
CA VAL A 114 -9.46 -2.22 -8.43
C VAL A 114 -8.31 -2.04 -7.44
N ILE A 115 -7.22 -2.78 -7.67
CA ILE A 115 -5.97 -2.59 -6.94
C ILE A 115 -5.60 -1.09 -7.06
N PRO A 116 -5.43 -0.36 -5.94
CA PRO A 116 -5.20 1.06 -6.00
C PRO A 116 -3.90 1.35 -6.76
N PRO A 117 -3.84 2.43 -7.56
CA PRO A 117 -2.62 2.81 -8.24
C PRO A 117 -1.51 3.07 -7.23
N LEU A 118 -0.35 2.50 -7.51
CA LEU A 118 0.83 2.64 -6.69
C LEU A 118 1.77 3.69 -7.31
N TYR A 119 2.20 4.63 -6.51
CA TYR A 119 3.15 5.67 -6.89
C TYR A 119 4.48 5.45 -6.15
N PRO A 120 5.65 5.72 -6.74
CA PRO A 120 6.92 5.61 -6.02
C PRO A 120 6.99 6.62 -4.87
N ALA A 121 7.25 6.15 -3.65
CA ALA A 121 7.25 6.99 -2.45
C ALA A 121 8.32 8.09 -2.48
N LYS A 122 9.45 7.84 -3.17
CA LYS A 122 10.55 8.81 -3.38
C LYS A 122 10.14 10.10 -4.10
N HIS A 123 8.95 10.14 -4.72
CA HIS A 123 8.43 11.32 -5.40
C HIS A 123 7.57 12.21 -4.49
N PHE A 124 7.46 11.86 -3.22
CA PHE A 124 6.69 12.59 -2.23
C PHE A 124 7.60 13.06 -1.09
N LYS A 125 7.20 14.13 -0.40
CA LYS A 125 7.79 14.60 0.85
C LYS A 125 6.71 14.80 1.89
N PRO A 126 6.99 14.60 3.19
CA PRO A 126 6.01 14.85 4.24
C PRO A 126 5.68 16.35 4.30
N LEU A 127 4.40 16.69 4.43
CA LEU A 127 3.99 18.05 4.70
C LEU A 127 4.16 18.28 6.20
N VAL A 128 5.35 18.73 6.62
CA VAL A 128 5.57 19.12 8.02
C VAL A 128 4.60 20.25 8.33
N ALA A 129 3.69 20.06 9.29
CA ALA A 129 2.84 21.14 9.78
C ALA A 129 3.74 22.32 10.17
N PRO A 130 3.35 23.58 9.88
CA PRO A 130 4.07 24.71 10.44
C PRO A 130 4.01 24.57 11.96
N THR A 131 5.17 24.33 12.59
CA THR A 131 5.34 24.52 14.02
C THR A 131 5.16 26.02 14.28
N GLY A 132 3.94 26.40 14.65
CA GLY A 132 3.63 27.67 15.30
C GLY A 132 3.70 27.53 16.81
#